data_AF-A0A6V8P2U0-F1
#
_entry.id   AF-A0A6V8P2U0-F1
#
_cell.length_a   1.000
_cell.length_b   1.000
_cell.length_c   1.000
_cell.angle_alpha   90.00
_cell.angle_beta   90.00
_cell.angle_gamma   90.00
#
_symmetry.space_group_name_H-M   'P 1'
#
loop_
_entity.id
_entity.type
_entity.pdbx_description
1 polymer ?
#
loop_
_entity_poly.entity_id
_entity_poly.type
_entity_poly.pdbx_seq_one_letter_code
_entity_poly.pdbx_strand_id
1 'polypeptide(L)'
;RRDKKVCLKGGDLLMRNHRLYVKDIFQAMESIEKFVEGMEFEDFKRDDKTLSAVIRKFEIIGEATKNLPDTIKEKYTIVPWKEMAGMRDKLIHFYFGIKHDLVWRTIKDVVPQVKPLMRKILEEFEK
;
A
#
# COMPACT_ATOMS: atom_id res chain seq x y z
N ARG A 1 26.32 42.07 -9.94
CA ARG A 1 25.89 42.42 -8.57
C ARG A 1 24.37 42.22 -8.53
N ARG A 2 23.87 41.04 -8.11
CA ARG A 2 23.32 40.78 -6.77
C ARG A 2 22.44 41.94 -6.28
N ASP A 3 21.11 41.79 -6.25
CA ASP A 3 20.44 41.28 -5.06
C ASP A 3 18.93 40.97 -5.24
N LYS A 4 18.59 39.74 -4.84
CA LYS A 4 17.45 39.34 -3.99
C LYS A 4 16.02 39.75 -4.41
N LYS A 5 15.34 38.83 -5.10
CA LYS A 5 13.97 38.46 -4.71
C LYS A 5 13.98 37.02 -4.20
N VAL A 6 14.16 36.90 -2.87
CA VAL A 6 13.77 35.69 -2.15
C VAL A 6 12.24 35.67 -2.20
N CYS A 7 11.69 34.88 -3.11
CA CYS A 7 10.28 34.53 -3.11
C CYS A 7 10.16 33.14 -2.49
N LEU A 8 10.22 33.07 -1.16
CA LEU A 8 9.64 31.96 -0.43
C LEU A 8 8.23 32.40 -0.06
N LYS A 9 7.22 31.68 -0.58
CA LYS A 9 5.94 31.38 0.12
C LYS A 9 4.98 30.62 -0.79
N GLY A 10 4.62 29.40 -0.37
CA GLY A 10 3.20 29.03 -0.32
C GLY A 10 2.69 27.88 -1.17
N GLY A 11 3.54 27.00 -1.72
CA GLY A 11 3.06 25.82 -2.50
C GLY A 11 3.15 24.46 -1.80
N ASP A 12 3.91 24.37 -0.70
CA ASP A 12 4.47 23.09 -0.24
C ASP A 12 3.85 22.55 1.06
N LEU A 13 2.69 23.09 1.48
CA LEU A 13 2.05 22.76 2.76
C LEU A 13 0.88 21.78 2.69
N LEU A 14 0.53 21.24 1.50
CA LEU A 14 -0.61 20.33 1.34
C LEU A 14 -0.33 19.08 0.50
N MET A 15 0.86 18.93 -0.08
CA MET A 15 1.25 17.68 -0.72
C MET A 15 1.90 16.76 0.29
N ARG A 16 1.22 15.65 0.59
CA ARG A 16 1.78 14.59 1.40
C ARG A 16 3.07 14.09 0.74
N ASN A 17 4.16 14.10 1.51
CA ASN A 17 5.46 13.61 1.04
C ASN A 17 5.32 12.17 0.51
N HIS A 18 5.79 11.90 -0.70
CA HIS A 18 5.68 10.58 -1.35
C HIS A 18 6.25 9.44 -0.50
N ARG A 19 7.25 9.71 0.35
CA ARG A 19 7.76 8.78 1.36
C ARG A 19 6.66 8.30 2.31
N LEU A 20 5.73 9.16 2.70
CA LEU A 20 4.62 8.79 3.59
C LEU A 20 3.64 7.83 2.90
N TYR A 21 3.44 7.93 1.59
CA TYR A 21 2.61 6.96 0.87
C TYR A 21 3.29 5.58 0.81
N VAL A 22 4.59 5.53 0.51
CA VAL A 22 5.33 4.24 0.55
C VAL A 22 5.33 3.67 1.97
N LYS A 23 5.44 4.53 3.00
CA LYS A 23 5.39 4.12 4.41
C LYS A 23 4.03 3.52 4.77
N ASP A 24 2.94 4.13 4.34
CA ASP A 24 1.59 3.58 4.54
C ASP A 24 1.43 2.21 3.91
N ILE A 25 1.88 2.04 2.66
CA ILE A 25 1.82 0.75 1.97
C ILE A 25 2.58 -0.30 2.77
N PHE A 26 3.82 0.01 3.17
CA PHE A 26 4.66 -0.90 3.94
C PHE A 26 4.03 -1.27 5.29
N GLN A 27 3.56 -0.29 6.07
CA GLN A 27 2.92 -0.52 7.37
C GLN A 27 1.58 -1.26 7.26
N ALA A 28 0.84 -1.04 6.17
CA ALA A 28 -0.38 -1.78 5.88
C ALA A 28 -0.06 -3.26 5.59
N MET A 29 0.99 -3.55 4.82
CA MET A 29 1.46 -4.91 4.57
C MET A 29 1.93 -5.61 5.85
N GLU A 30 2.70 -4.92 6.72
CA GLU A 30 3.09 -5.47 8.03
C GLU A 30 1.87 -5.76 8.92
N SER A 31 0.87 -4.87 8.91
CA SER A 31 -0.36 -5.09 9.66
C SER A 31 -1.11 -6.32 9.17
N ILE A 32 -1.22 -6.51 7.84
CA ILE A 32 -1.89 -7.66 7.24
C ILE A 32 -1.25 -8.97 7.71
N GLU A 33 0.08 -9.08 7.60
CA GLU A 33 0.80 -10.29 8.03
C GLU A 33 0.57 -10.58 9.52
N LYS A 34 0.62 -9.54 10.36
CA LYS A 34 0.37 -9.67 11.80
C LYS A 34 -1.06 -10.12 12.11
N PHE A 35 -2.05 -9.63 11.36
CA PHE A 35 -3.45 -10.01 11.57
C PHE A 35 -3.72 -11.48 11.26
N VAL A 36 -2.98 -12.06 10.32
CA VAL A 36 -3.16 -13.47 9.91
C VAL A 36 -2.08 -14.41 10.44
N GLU A 37 -1.24 -13.93 11.37
CA GLU A 37 -0.15 -14.71 11.93
C GLU A 37 -0.71 -15.92 12.68
N GLY A 38 -0.20 -17.11 12.35
CA GLY A 38 -0.67 -18.37 12.91
C GLY A 38 -2.09 -18.80 12.50
N MET A 39 -2.76 -18.07 11.60
CA MET A 39 -4.06 -18.45 11.08
C MET A 39 -3.94 -19.38 9.88
N GLU A 40 -4.81 -20.37 9.81
CA GLU A 40 -5.08 -21.13 8.60
C GLU A 40 -6.22 -20.48 7.79
N PHE A 41 -6.38 -20.91 6.54
CA PHE A 41 -7.38 -20.34 5.64
C PHE A 41 -8.81 -20.44 6.19
N GLU A 42 -9.17 -21.56 6.80
CA GLU A 42 -10.50 -21.78 7.37
C GLU A 42 -10.78 -20.87 8.57
N ASP A 43 -9.77 -20.54 9.38
CA ASP A 43 -9.90 -19.60 10.49
C ASP A 43 -10.12 -18.18 9.96
N PHE A 44 -9.29 -17.77 9.00
CA PHE A 44 -9.39 -16.46 8.35
C PHE A 44 -10.76 -16.24 7.70
N LYS A 45 -11.27 -17.27 7.01
CA LYS A 45 -12.58 -17.26 6.34
C LYS A 45 -13.76 -17.09 7.30
N ARG A 46 -13.61 -17.52 8.56
CA ARG A 46 -14.67 -17.49 9.58
C ARG A 46 -14.58 -16.27 10.50
N ASP A 47 -13.44 -15.60 10.54
CA ASP A 47 -13.22 -14.40 11.35
C ASP A 47 -13.49 -13.12 10.54
N ASP A 48 -14.76 -12.69 10.57
CA ASP A 48 -15.23 -11.46 9.90
C ASP A 48 -14.45 -10.20 10.32
N LYS A 49 -14.04 -10.12 11.59
CA LYS A 49 -13.25 -8.99 12.10
C LYS A 49 -11.88 -8.95 11.43
N THR A 50 -11.20 -10.09 11.33
CA THR A 50 -9.88 -10.17 10.69
C THR A 50 -9.99 -9.92 9.19
N LEU A 51 -10.99 -10.49 8.52
CA LEU A 51 -11.26 -10.21 7.11
C LEU A 51 -11.49 -8.71 6.86
N SER A 52 -12.35 -8.07 7.66
CA SER A 52 -12.63 -6.64 7.58
C SER A 52 -11.38 -5.79 7.82
N ALA A 53 -10.55 -6.16 8.79
CA ALA A 53 -9.29 -5.49 9.08
C ALA A 53 -8.30 -5.59 7.90
N VAL A 54 -8.18 -6.78 7.29
CA VAL A 54 -7.33 -7.00 6.11
C VAL A 54 -7.82 -6.21 4.90
N ILE A 55 -9.12 -6.25 4.61
CA ILE A 55 -9.72 -5.48 3.51
C ILE A 55 -9.40 -4.00 3.68
N ARG A 56 -9.55 -3.46 4.89
CA ARG A 56 -9.21 -2.06 5.19
C ARG A 56 -7.74 -1.74 4.92
N LYS A 57 -6.80 -2.66 5.21
CA LYS A 57 -5.38 -2.44 4.90
C LYS A 57 -5.10 -2.47 3.39
N PHE A 58 -5.77 -3.32 2.63
CA PHE A 58 -5.66 -3.29 1.17
C PHE A 58 -6.26 -2.02 0.54
N GLU A 59 -7.33 -1.45 1.11
CA GLU A 59 -7.83 -0.13 0.68
C GLU A 59 -6.77 0.95 0.88
N ILE A 60 -6.09 0.97 2.03
CA ILE A 60 -5.00 1.92 2.31
C ILE A 60 -3.86 1.74 1.30
N ILE A 61 -3.48 0.50 0.99
CA ILE A 61 -2.45 0.21 -0.02
C ILE A 61 -2.86 0.79 -1.38
N GLY A 62 -4.09 0.55 -1.82
CA GLY A 62 -4.59 1.06 -3.09
C GLY A 62 -4.62 2.58 -3.16
N GLU A 63 -5.14 3.23 -2.12
CA GLU A 63 -5.22 4.69 -2.04
C GLU A 63 -3.83 5.33 -2.01
N ALA A 64 -2.92 4.81 -1.18
CA ALA A 64 -1.55 5.31 -1.13
C ALA A 64 -0.82 5.13 -2.46
N THR A 65 -1.08 4.02 -3.16
CA THR A 65 -0.49 3.76 -4.48
C THR A 65 -1.00 4.74 -5.54
N LYS A 66 -2.31 5.05 -5.55
CA LYS A 66 -2.90 6.02 -6.49
C LYS A 66 -2.29 7.42 -6.33
N ASN A 67 -2.01 7.81 -5.10
CA ASN A 67 -1.46 9.12 -4.77
C ASN A 67 0.07 9.23 -4.91
N LEU A 68 0.79 8.14 -5.22
CA LEU A 68 2.21 8.23 -5.55
C LEU A 68 2.40 8.98 -6.88
N PRO A 69 3.42 9.84 -7.02
CA PRO A 69 3.80 10.44 -8.30
C PRO A 69 4.20 9.36 -9.31
N ASP A 70 3.89 9.57 -10.59
CA ASP A 70 4.25 8.63 -11.66
C ASP A 70 5.76 8.47 -11.80
N THR A 71 6.53 9.53 -11.54
CA THR A 71 8.00 9.47 -11.53
C THR A 71 8.55 8.42 -10.55
N ILE A 72 7.90 8.20 -9.41
CA ILE A 72 8.27 7.14 -8.45
C ILE A 72 7.87 5.77 -9.00
N LYS A 73 6.67 5.66 -9.58
CA LYS A 73 6.19 4.38 -10.14
C LYS A 73 7.06 3.91 -11.31
N GLU A 74 7.46 4.84 -12.18
CA GLU A 74 8.36 4.64 -13.32
C GLU A 74 9.79 4.31 -12.87
N LYS A 75 10.26 4.89 -11.76
CA LYS A 75 11.57 4.53 -11.19
C LYS A 75 11.61 3.07 -10.70
N TYR A 76 10.53 2.60 -10.09
CA TYR A 76 10.46 1.28 -9.46
C TYR A 76 9.49 0.33 -10.19
N THR A 77 9.77 0.04 -11.46
CA THR A 77 8.89 -0.76 -12.35
C THR A 77 8.68 -2.21 -11.92
N ILE A 78 9.55 -2.76 -11.08
CA ILE A 78 9.42 -4.11 -10.52
C ILE A 78 8.21 -4.23 -9.57
N VAL A 79 7.74 -3.12 -9.02
CA VAL A 79 6.57 -3.11 -8.15
C VAL A 79 5.29 -3.10 -9.00
N PRO A 80 4.31 -3.97 -8.72
CA PRO A 80 3.06 -4.06 -9.47
C PRO A 80 2.08 -2.93 -9.09
N TRP A 81 2.45 -1.68 -9.38
CA TRP A 81 1.71 -0.48 -8.96
C TRP A 81 0.26 -0.46 -9.47
N LYS A 82 0.04 -0.93 -10.71
CA LYS A 82 -1.29 -0.94 -11.33
C LYS A 82 -2.23 -1.89 -10.58
N GLU A 83 -1.74 -3.06 -10.21
CA GLU A 83 -2.48 -4.08 -9.48
C GLU A 83 -2.79 -3.61 -8.05
N MET A 84 -1.83 -2.94 -7.40
CA MET A 84 -1.98 -2.35 -6.07
C MET A 84 -3.02 -1.24 -6.07
N ALA A 85 -2.96 -0.29 -7.02
CA ALA A 85 -3.95 0.77 -7.17
C ALA A 85 -5.37 0.22 -7.37
N GLY A 86 -5.51 -0.90 -8.10
CA GLY A 86 -6.79 -1.57 -8.34
C GLY A 86 -7.29 -2.46 -7.21
N MET A 87 -6.62 -2.53 -6.05
CA MET A 87 -7.01 -3.44 -4.96
C MET A 87 -8.41 -3.15 -4.42
N ARG A 88 -8.78 -1.87 -4.25
CA ARG A 88 -10.12 -1.50 -3.77
C ARG A 88 -11.21 -1.99 -4.71
N ASP A 89 -11.07 -1.74 -6.00
CA ASP A 89 -12.07 -2.10 -7.01
C ASP A 89 -12.23 -3.63 -7.05
N LYS A 90 -11.11 -4.36 -7.00
CA LYS A 90 -11.10 -5.81 -6.83
C LYS A 90 -11.89 -6.23 -5.58
N LEU A 91 -11.55 -5.73 -4.40
CA LEU A 91 -12.13 -6.18 -3.13
C LEU A 91 -13.62 -5.86 -2.96
N ILE A 92 -14.08 -4.68 -3.40
CA ILE A 92 -15.51 -4.31 -3.34
C ILE A 92 -16.35 -5.25 -4.21
N HIS A 93 -15.85 -5.61 -5.40
CA HIS A 93 -16.54 -6.57 -6.26
C HIS A 93 -16.53 -8.00 -5.70
N PHE A 94 -15.61 -8.34 -4.78
CA PHE A 94 -15.53 -9.64 -4.12
C PHE A 94 -16.30 -9.73 -2.79
N TYR A 95 -16.85 -8.62 -2.30
CA TYR A 95 -17.61 -8.56 -1.05
C TYR A 95 -19.03 -9.16 -1.19
N PHE A 96 -19.58 -9.20 -2.41
CA PHE A 96 -20.84 -9.88 -2.69
C PHE A 96 -20.59 -11.31 -3.20
N GLY A 97 -20.50 -12.24 -2.27
CA GLY A 97 -20.50 -13.68 -2.59
C GLY A 97 -19.18 -14.19 -3.17
N ILE A 98 -18.24 -14.51 -2.29
CA ILE A 98 -17.06 -15.37 -2.51
C ILE A 98 -15.95 -14.73 -3.36
N LYS A 99 -14.82 -14.48 -2.69
CA LYS A 99 -13.52 -15.14 -2.93
C LYS A 99 -12.54 -14.83 -1.78
N HIS A 100 -12.85 -15.32 -0.57
CA HIS A 100 -11.88 -15.31 0.55
C HIS A 100 -10.54 -15.94 0.13
N ASP A 101 -10.58 -16.93 -0.76
CA ASP A 101 -9.40 -17.56 -1.37
C ASP A 101 -8.48 -16.54 -2.08
N LEU A 102 -9.06 -15.59 -2.81
CA LEU A 102 -8.27 -14.59 -3.53
C LEU A 102 -7.60 -13.62 -2.55
N VAL A 103 -8.33 -13.20 -1.53
CA VAL A 103 -7.79 -12.35 -0.46
C VAL A 103 -6.66 -13.10 0.24
N TRP A 104 -6.89 -14.34 0.65
CA TRP A 104 -5.90 -15.20 1.30
C TRP A 104 -4.65 -15.43 0.45
N ARG A 105 -4.82 -15.78 -0.84
CA ARG A 105 -3.70 -15.91 -1.79
C ARG A 105 -2.94 -14.61 -1.97
N THR A 106 -3.63 -13.47 -2.01
CA THR A 106 -2.94 -12.17 -2.07
C THR A 106 -2.07 -11.96 -0.83
N ILE A 107 -2.57 -12.32 0.36
CA ILE A 107 -1.82 -12.23 1.61
C ILE A 107 -0.61 -13.18 1.62
N LYS A 108 -0.76 -14.43 1.17
CA LYS A 108 0.29 -15.45 1.26
C LYS A 108 1.30 -15.41 0.11
N ASP A 109 0.85 -15.04 -1.09
CA ASP A 109 1.68 -15.10 -2.29
C ASP A 109 2.23 -13.72 -2.66
N VAL A 110 1.43 -12.65 -2.59
CA VAL A 110 1.80 -11.33 -3.15
C VAL A 110 2.45 -10.42 -2.10
N VAL A 111 1.83 -10.29 -0.91
CA VAL A 111 2.34 -9.40 0.14
C VAL A 111 3.81 -9.68 0.50
N PRO A 112 4.26 -10.95 0.68
CA PRO A 112 5.66 -11.25 1.02
C PRO A 112 6.65 -10.90 -0.08
N GLN A 113 6.22 -10.84 -1.34
CA GLN A 113 7.06 -10.45 -2.48
C GLN A 113 7.18 -8.94 -2.60
N VAL A 114 6.10 -8.20 -2.35
CA VAL A 114 6.06 -6.73 -2.54
C VAL A 114 6.58 -5.98 -1.32
N LYS A 115 6.30 -6.45 -0.09
CA LYS A 115 6.70 -5.77 1.15
C LYS A 115 8.21 -5.46 1.24
N PRO A 116 9.14 -6.38 0.87
CA PRO A 116 10.57 -6.08 0.87
C PRO A 116 10.95 -4.97 -0.13
N LEU A 117 10.23 -4.84 -1.25
CA LEU A 117 10.45 -3.75 -2.21
C LEU A 117 10.08 -2.41 -1.59
N MET A 118 8.95 -2.34 -0.87
CA MET A 118 8.53 -1.11 -0.17
C MET A 118 9.55 -0.70 0.89
N ARG A 119 10.10 -1.66 1.64
CA ARG A 119 11.17 -1.42 2.61
C ARG A 119 12.39 -0.79 1.93
N LYS A 120 12.88 -1.38 0.83
CA LYS A 120 14.03 -0.85 0.09
C LYS A 120 13.80 0.58 -0.41
N ILE A 121 12.62 0.86 -0.96
CA ILE A 121 12.27 2.21 -1.42
C ILE A 121 12.28 3.22 -0.25
N LEU A 122 11.79 2.83 0.93
CA LEU A 122 11.84 3.67 2.13
C LEU A 122 13.27 3.96 2.58
N GLU A 123 14.12 2.95 2.60
CA GLU A 123 15.55 3.10 2.94
C GLU A 123 16.28 3.99 1.94
N GLU A 124 15.93 3.95 0.66
CA GLU A 124 16.46 4.87 -0.36
C GLU A 124 16.03 6.33 -0.15
N PHE A 125 14.83 6.57 0.37
CA PHE A 125 14.34 7.93 0.66
C PHE A 125 14.92 8.53 1.95
N GLU A 126 15.60 7.74 2.77
CA GLU A 126 16.28 8.20 3.99
C GLU A 126 17.75 8.57 3.77
N LYS A 127 18.29 8.26 2.59
CA LYS A 127 19.62 8.68 2.14
C LYS A 127 19.58 10.05 1.50
#